data_AF-A0A6V7IE11-F1
#
_entry.id   AF-A0A6V7IE11-F1
#
_cell.length_a   1.000
_cell.length_b   1.000
_cell.length_c   1.000
_cell.angle_alpha   90.00
_cell.angle_beta   90.00
_cell.angle_gamma   90.00
#
_symmetry.space_group_name_H-M   'P 1'
#
loop_
_entity.id
_entity.type
_entity.pdbx_description
1 polymer ?
#
loop_
_entity_poly.entity_id
_entity_poly.type
_entity_poly.pdbx_seq_one_letter_code
_entity_poly.pdbx_strand_id
1 'polypeptide(L)' 'EKLSAVFTLVQEVNVLDSQDEANLALLARPELGITFTKLHCWRLTQYEKCVFVDADTL' A
#
# COMPACT_ATOMS: atom_id res chain seq x y z
N GLU A 1 -4.17 -13.67 10.00
CA GLU A 1 -4.39 -15.13 9.84
C GLU A 1 -5.10 -15.50 8.54
N LYS A 2 -6.33 -15.04 8.25
CA LYS A 2 -7.06 -15.43 7.02
C LYS A 2 -6.33 -15.07 5.72
N LEU A 3 -5.77 -13.87 5.60
CA LEU A 3 -5.03 -13.45 4.40
C LEU A 3 -3.83 -14.37 4.13
N SER A 4 -3.11 -14.76 5.18
CA SER A 4 -1.94 -15.64 5.08
C SER A 4 -2.27 -17.07 4.65
N ALA A 5 -3.54 -17.48 4.70
CA ALA A 5 -3.98 -18.76 4.17
C ALA A 5 -4.16 -18.77 2.64
N VAL A 6 -4.22 -17.59 2.02
CA VAL A 6 -4.48 -17.42 0.57
C VAL A 6 -3.29 -16.77 -0.14
N PHE A 7 -2.68 -15.75 0.47
CA PHE A 7 -1.57 -14.99 -0.11
C PHE A 7 -0.22 -15.49 0.40
N THR A 8 0.74 -15.63 -0.51
CA THR A 8 2.12 -16.06 -0.19
C THR A 8 2.89 -15.02 0.62
N LEU A 9 2.65 -13.74 0.34
CA LEU A 9 3.24 -12.62 1.07
C LEU A 9 2.11 -11.70 1.55
N VAL A 10 2.10 -11.42 2.85
CA VAL A 10 1.24 -10.41 3.45
C VAL A 10 2.14 -9.31 4.00
N GLN A 11 2.14 -8.16 3.34
CA GLN A 11 2.95 -7.01 3.72
C GLN A 11 2.05 -5.99 4.42
N GLU A 12 2.29 -5.74 5.70
CA GLU A 12 1.69 -4.59 6.38
C GLU A 12 2.33 -3.30 5.87
N VAL A 13 1.49 -2.32 5.54
CA VAL A 13 1.91 -0.95 5.20
C VAL A 13 1.39 -0.04 6.31
N ASN A 14 2.24 0.27 7.28
CA ASN A 14 1.86 1.12 8.41
C ASN A 14 2.04 2.60 8.05
N VAL A 15 0.92 3.29 7.81
CA VAL A 15 0.91 4.70 7.41
C VAL A 15 1.18 5.64 8.61
N LEU A 16 0.93 5.21 9.85
CA LEU A 16 1.08 6.04 11.05
C LEU A 16 2.54 6.39 11.39
N ASP A 17 3.51 5.64 10.85
CA ASP A 17 4.96 5.89 11.08
C ASP A 17 5.70 6.28 9.79
N SER A 18 4.98 6.43 8.67
CA SER A 18 5.58 6.79 7.38
C SER A 18 5.99 8.26 7.26
N GLN A 19 5.57 9.10 8.22
CA GLN A 19 5.51 10.56 8.11
C GLN A 19 4.67 11.06 6.93
N ASP A 20 3.97 10.18 6.20
CA ASP A 20 3.15 10.56 5.05
C ASP A 20 2.00 11.44 5.47
N GLU A 21 1.39 11.27 6.65
CA GLU A 21 0.28 12.13 7.08
C GLU A 21 0.74 13.59 7.26
N ALA A 22 1.94 13.82 7.81
CA ALA A 22 2.55 15.15 7.92
C ALA A 22 2.96 15.71 6.54
N ASN A 23 3.53 14.89 5.67
CA ASN A 23 3.90 15.27 4.30
C ASN A 23 2.64 15.55 3.43
N LEU A 24 1.57 14.80 3.61
CA LEU A 24 0.28 14.98 2.94
C LEU A 24 -0.44 16.23 3.43
N ALA A 25 -0.37 16.51 4.73
CA ALA A 25 -0.83 17.77 5.29
C ALA A 25 -0.03 18.96 4.75
N LEU A 26 1.29 18.83 4.60
CA LEU A 26 2.15 19.82 3.95
C LEU A 26 1.82 20.00 2.45
N LEU A 27 1.41 18.93 1.77
CA LEU A 27 0.93 18.95 0.39
C LEU A 27 -0.55 19.36 0.26
N ALA A 28 -1.25 19.60 1.38
CA ALA A 28 -2.69 19.89 1.46
C ALA A 28 -3.60 18.83 0.80
N ARG A 29 -3.20 17.55 0.82
CA ARG A 29 -3.94 16.43 0.20
C ARG A 29 -4.13 15.23 1.16
N PRO A 30 -4.78 15.43 2.32
CA PRO A 30 -4.97 14.38 3.33
C PRO A 30 -5.81 13.20 2.83
N GLU A 31 -6.66 13.39 1.82
CA GLU A 31 -7.51 12.35 1.24
C GLU A 31 -6.72 11.28 0.48
N LEU A 32 -5.48 11.57 0.10
CA LEU A 32 -4.64 10.64 -0.66
C LEU A 32 -3.98 9.56 0.20
N GLY A 33 -4.20 9.52 1.53
CA GLY A 33 -3.56 8.51 2.41
C GLY A 33 -3.76 7.07 1.91
N ILE A 34 -4.98 6.71 1.49
CA ILE A 34 -5.29 5.39 0.90
C ILE A 34 -4.58 5.21 -0.45
N THR A 35 -4.52 6.26 -1.27
CA THR A 35 -3.80 6.24 -2.55
C THR A 35 -2.32 5.96 -2.35
N PHE A 36 -1.67 6.61 -1.38
CA PHE A 36 -0.26 6.38 -1.07
C PHE A 36 0.00 4.96 -0.58
N THR A 37 -0.88 4.41 0.26
CA THR A 37 -0.81 2.99 0.66
C THR A 37 -0.77 2.06 -0.55
N LYS A 38 -1.62 2.30 -1.58
CA LYS A 38 -1.59 1.48 -2.82
C LYS A 38 -0.25 1.59 -3.56
N LEU A 39 0.37 2.79 -3.59
CA LEU A 39 1.65 3.00 -4.28
C LEU A 39 2.82 2.22 -3.66
N HIS A 40 2.70 1.74 -2.41
CA HIS A 40 3.74 0.87 -1.82
C HIS A 40 3.96 -0.43 -2.58
N CYS A 41 3.04 -0.84 -3.47
CA CYS A 41 3.25 -2.01 -4.33
C CYS A 41 4.48 -1.88 -5.24
N TRP A 42 4.89 -0.66 -5.62
CA TRP A 42 6.13 -0.42 -6.38
C TRP A 42 7.42 -0.63 -5.57
N ARG A 43 7.34 -0.73 -4.24
CA ARG A 43 8.49 -1.04 -3.37
C ARG A 43 8.76 -2.54 -3.26
N LEU A 44 7.95 -3.39 -3.88
CA LEU A 44 8.13 -4.85 -3.88
C LEU A 44 9.23 -5.27 -4.88
N THR A 45 10.46 -4.84 -4.61
CA THR A 45 11.63 -5.01 -5.50
C THR A 45 12.09 -6.46 -5.65
N GLN A 46 11.53 -7.39 -4.87
CA GLN A 46 11.75 -8.83 -5.04
C GLN A 46 11.05 -9.39 -6.29
N TYR A 47 10.19 -8.60 -6.95
CA TYR A 47 9.51 -8.99 -8.18
C TYR A 47 10.00 -8.14 -9.36
N GLU A 48 10.31 -8.79 -10.48
CA GLU A 48 10.67 -8.09 -11.72
C GLU A 48 9.46 -7.48 -12.44
N LYS A 49 8.26 -8.04 -12.20
CA LYS A 49 6.99 -7.58 -12.78
C LYS A 49 5.82 -7.99 -11.90
N CYS A 50 4.84 -7.09 -11.76
CA CYS A 50 3.60 -7.33 -11.03
C CYS A 50 2.39 -6.89 -11.87
N VAL A 51 1.25 -7.54 -11.66
CA VAL A 51 -0.07 -7.04 -12.06
C VAL A 51 -0.77 -6.63 -10.78
N PHE A 52 -1.11 -5.34 -10.67
CA PHE A 52 -1.88 -4.84 -9.55
C PHE A 52 -3.37 -5.05 -9.83
N VAL A 53 -4.07 -5.59 -8.85
CA VAL A 53 -5.48 -5.96 -8.94
C VAL A 53 -6.18 -5.42 -7.69
N ASP A 54 -7.20 -4.58 -7.88
CA ASP A 54 -7.97 -4.04 -6.76
C ASP A 54 -8.78 -5.14 -6.07
N ALA A 55 -9.05 -4.96 -4.78
CA ALA A 55 -9.70 -5.97 -3.93
C ALA A 55 -11.16 -6.28 -4.30
N ASP A 56 -11.78 -5.47 -5.17
CA ASP A 56 -13.16 -5.58 -5.64
C ASP A 56 -13.28 -6.14 -7.07
N THR A 57 -12.18 -6.62 -7.63
CA THR A 57 -12.17 -7.31 -8.93
C THR A 57 -12.41 -8.82 -8.78
N LEU A 58 -12.85 -9.48 -9.86
CA LEU A 58 -13.10 -10.93 -9.94
C LEU A 58 -12.26 -11.58 -11.04
#